data_AF-A0A804KUH6-F1
#
_entry.id   AF-A0A804KUH6-F1
#
_cell.length_a   1.000
_cell.length_b   1.000
_cell.length_c   1.000
_cell.angle_alpha   90.00
_cell.angle_beta   90.00
_cell.angle_gamma   90.00
#
_symmetry.space_group_name_H-M   'P 1'
#
loop_
_entity.id
_entity.type
_entity.pdbx_description
1 polymer ?
#
loop_
_entity_poly.entity_id
_entity_poly.type
_entity_poly.pdbx_seq_one_letter_code
_entity_poly.pdbx_strand_id
1 'polypeptide(L)' 'MQAKVVKEGPWGANAGNAFDTGRVDRFTKVKIYHGDVIYGLELTFVVGGKPQPPMLIGTKKRASQE' A
#
# COMPACT_ATOMS: atom_id res chain seq x y z
N MET A 1 11.23 -18.91 16.05
CA MET A 1 10.25 -17.86 16.39
C MET A 1 10.24 -16.83 15.27
N GLN A 2 9.09 -16.48 14.70
CA GLN A 2 9.01 -15.36 13.77
C GLN A 2 9.22 -14.06 14.55
N ALA A 3 10.13 -13.17 14.11
CA ALA A 3 10.36 -11.92 14.82
C ALA A 3 9.07 -11.06 14.85
N LYS A 4 8.76 -10.46 16.00
CA LYS A 4 7.58 -9.61 16.17
C LYS A 4 7.71 -8.35 15.29
N VAL A 5 6.71 -8.09 14.47
CA VAL A 5 6.60 -6.84 13.70
C VAL A 5 5.76 -5.87 14.52
N VAL A 6 6.26 -4.65 14.73
CA VAL A 6 5.47 -3.57 15.32
C VAL A 6 4.55 -3.01 14.24
N LYS A 7 3.25 -2.95 14.52
CA LYS A 7 2.25 -2.31 13.65
C LYS A 7 1.81 -1.01 14.31
N GLU A 8 1.93 0.10 13.57
CA GLU A 8 1.51 1.44 14.00
C GLU A 8 0.40 1.97 13.07
N GLY A 9 -0.52 2.78 13.61
CA GLY A 9 -1.71 3.26 12.91
C GLY A 9 -2.97 2.40 13.18
N PRO A 10 -4.01 2.46 12.33
CA PRO A 10 -4.12 3.28 11.11
C PRO A 10 -4.25 4.78 11.42
N TRP A 11 -3.81 5.63 10.49
CA TRP A 11 -4.07 7.07 10.51
C TRP A 11 -5.06 7.43 9.39
N GLY A 12 -6.18 8.07 9.74
CA GLY A 12 -7.25 8.42 8.81
C GLY A 12 -8.61 7.85 9.21
N ALA A 13 -9.53 7.78 8.25
CA ALA A 13 -10.90 7.31 8.47
C ALA A 13 -11.04 5.78 8.27
N ASN A 14 -12.13 5.21 8.80
CA ASN A 14 -12.45 3.78 8.70
C ASN A 14 -13.31 3.42 7.47
N ALA A 15 -13.17 4.15 6.36
CA ALA A 15 -13.94 3.96 5.13
C ALA A 15 -13.12 3.23 4.04
N GLY A 16 -13.80 2.70 3.02
CA GLY A 16 -13.16 1.99 1.90
C GLY A 16 -12.85 0.51 2.21
N ASN A 17 -12.01 -0.10 1.38
CA ASN A 17 -11.60 -1.50 1.54
C ASN A 17 -10.24 -1.59 2.24
N ALA A 18 -10.17 -2.38 3.30
CA ALA A 18 -8.92 -2.63 4.02
C ALA A 18 -7.92 -3.41 3.17
N PHE A 19 -6.63 -3.15 3.38
CA PHE A 19 -5.53 -3.93 2.81
C PHE A 19 -4.43 -4.15 3.87
N ASP A 20 -3.69 -5.25 3.78
CA ASP A 20 -2.51 -5.53 4.60
C ASP A 20 -1.49 -6.28 3.72
N THR A 21 -0.25 -5.79 3.63
CA THR A 21 0.81 -6.46 2.87
C THR A 21 1.38 -7.67 3.63
N GLY A 22 1.00 -7.85 4.89
CA GLY A 22 1.70 -8.71 5.83
C GLY A 22 3.13 -8.22 6.07
N ARG A 23 3.97 -9.12 6.56
CA ARG A 23 5.40 -8.86 6.70
C ARG A 23 6.09 -8.97 5.34
N VAL A 24 6.80 -7.92 4.95
CA VAL A 24 7.68 -7.90 3.78
C VAL A 24 9.13 -7.73 4.23
N ASP A 25 10.08 -8.15 3.40
CA ASP A 25 11.51 -7.97 3.70
C ASP A 25 11.90 -6.49 3.57
N ARG A 26 11.46 -5.87 2.46
CA ARG A 26 11.58 -4.43 2.19
C ARG A 26 10.65 -4.00 1.07
N PHE A 27 10.22 -2.74 1.12
CA PHE A 27 9.65 -2.04 -0.02
C PHE A 27 10.78 -1.59 -0.95
N THR A 28 10.61 -1.75 -2.25
CA THR A 28 11.59 -1.36 -3.28
C THR A 28 11.09 -0.21 -4.15
N LYS A 29 9.77 0.00 -4.23
CA LYS A 29 9.16 1.13 -4.92
C LYS A 29 7.80 1.47 -4.33
N VAL A 30 7.50 2.76 -4.24
CA VAL A 30 6.18 3.28 -3.91
C VAL A 30 5.83 4.33 -4.94
N LYS A 31 4.67 4.20 -5.60
CA LYS A 31 4.07 5.27 -6.39
C LYS A 31 2.81 5.75 -5.68
N ILE A 32 2.63 7.05 -5.60
CA ILE A 32 1.49 7.69 -4.97
C ILE A 32 0.71 8.41 -6.07
N TYR A 33 -0.59 8.14 -6.15
CA TYR A 33 -1.53 8.80 -7.05
C TYR A 33 -2.41 9.74 -6.24
N HIS A 34 -2.38 11.03 -6.59
CA HIS A 34 -2.97 12.08 -5.79
C HIS A 34 -3.50 13.25 -6.64
N GLY A 35 -4.43 14.00 -6.05
CA GLY A 35 -4.79 15.37 -6.41
C GLY A 35 -4.90 16.14 -5.09
N ASP A 36 -6.06 16.72 -4.79
CA ASP A 36 -6.36 17.28 -3.45
C ASP A 36 -6.26 16.25 -2.31
N VAL A 37 -6.46 14.96 -2.62
CA VAL A 37 -6.30 13.82 -1.70
C VAL A 37 -5.51 12.70 -2.37
N ILE A 38 -4.93 11.80 -1.57
CA ILE A 38 -4.33 10.54 -2.03
C ILE A 38 -5.47 9.56 -2.36
N TYR A 39 -5.50 9.06 -3.58
CA TYR A 39 -6.54 8.12 -4.04
C TYR A 39 -5.97 6.80 -4.57
N GLY A 40 -4.65 6.64 -4.62
CA GLY A 40 -4.04 5.36 -4.93
C GLY A 40 -2.58 5.24 -4.51
N LEU A 41 -2.17 4.01 -4.23
CA LEU A 41 -0.80 3.62 -3.95
C LEU A 41 -0.45 2.39 -4.80
N GLU A 42 0.70 2.40 -5.47
CA GLU A 42 1.26 1.20 -6.12
C GLU A 42 2.57 0.83 -5.41
N LEU A 43 2.56 -0.29 -4.70
CA LEU A 43 3.67 -0.78 -3.89
C LEU A 43 4.39 -1.91 -4.61
N THR A 44 5.72 -1.91 -4.55
CA THR A 44 6.56 -3.04 -4.96
C THR A 44 7.46 -3.41 -3.80
N PHE A 45 7.56 -4.70 -3.50
CA PHE A 45 8.27 -5.22 -2.33
C PHE A 45 8.85 -6.60 -2.60
N VAL A 46 9.68 -7.06 -1.66
CA VAL A 46 10.36 -8.35 -1.70
C VAL A 46 9.87 -9.23 -0.54
N VAL A 47 9.63 -10.51 -0.82
CA VAL A 47 9.29 -11.53 0.18
C VAL A 47 10.17 -12.76 -0.04
N GLY A 48 10.90 -13.18 0.99
CA GLY A 48 11.85 -14.30 0.89
C GLY A 48 12.91 -14.08 -0.18
N GLY A 49 13.39 -12.84 -0.34
CA GLY A 49 14.35 -12.46 -1.36
C GLY A 49 13.79 -12.38 -2.80
N LYS A 50 12.49 -12.66 -3.02
CA LYS A 50 11.85 -12.63 -4.34
C LYS A 50 11.02 -11.36 -4.54
N PRO A 51 11.25 -10.59 -5.63
CA PRO A 51 10.38 -9.47 -6.00
C PRO A 51 8.93 -9.93 -6.21
N GLN A 52 8.00 -9.16 -5.67
CA GLN A 52 6.56 -9.36 -5.89
C GLN A 52 6.05 -8.47 -7.01
N PRO A 53 4.98 -8.87 -7.73
CA PRO A 53 4.30 -7.98 -8.67
C PRO A 53 3.83 -6.70 -7.99
N PRO A 54 3.76 -5.55 -8.72
CA PRO A 54 3.23 -4.32 -8.16
C PRO A 54 1.80 -4.49 -7.63
N MET A 55 1.57 -4.10 -6.39
CA MET A 55 0.27 -4.12 -5.74
C MET A 55 -0.35 -2.72 -5.82
N LEU A 56 -1.46 -2.59 -6.55
CA LEU A 56 -2.24 -1.35 -6.59
C LEU A 56 -3.32 -1.37 -5.51
N ILE A 57 -3.36 -0.30 -4.73
CA ILE A 57 -4.39 0.03 -3.75
C ILE A 57 -5.09 1.29 -4.26
N GLY A 58 -6.42 1.29 -4.35
CA GLY A 58 -7.17 2.39 -4.95
C GLY A 58 -7.04 2.41 -6.48
N THR A 59 -6.84 3.59 -7.08
CA THR A 59 -6.82 3.75 -8.54
C THR A 59 -5.63 4.57 -9.04
N LYS A 60 -5.25 4.36 -10.32
CA LYS A 60 -4.20 5.16 -10.98
C LYS A 60 -4.70 6.50 -11.52
N LYS A 61 -6.00 6.58 -11.81
CA LYS A 61 -6.68 7.79 -12.26
C LYS A 61 -7.74 8.18 -11.23
N ARG A 62 -7.85 9.48 -10.96
CA ARG A 62 -8.98 10.03 -10.21
C ARG A 62 -10.27 9.69 -10.96
N ALA A 63 -11.27 9.16 -10.26
CA ALA A 63 -12.63 9.11 -10.82
C ALA A 63 -13.05 10.55 -11.08
N SER A 64 -13.51 10.87 -12.30
CA SER A 64 -14.05 12.19 -12.62
C SER A 64 -15.10 12.54 -11.56
N GLN A 65 -14.84 13.62 -10.82
CA GLN A 65 -15.86 14.24 -9.98
C GLN A 65 -16.86 14.85 -10.99
N GLU A 66 -18.08 14.32 -11.05
CA GLU A 66 -19.19 14.95 -11.78
C GLU A 66 -19.61 16.26 -11.08
#